data_AF-M7NYC9-F1
#
_entry.id   AF-M7NYC9-F1
#
_cell.length_a   1.000
_cell.length_b   1.000
_cell.length_c   1.000
_cell.angle_alpha   90.00
_cell.angle_beta   90.00
_cell.angle_gamma   90.00
#
_symmetry.space_group_name_H-M   'P 1'
#
loop_
_entity.id
_entity.type
_entity.pdbx_description
1 polymer ?
#
loop_
_entity_poly.entity_id
_entity_poly.type
_entity_poly.pdbx_seq_one_letter_code
_entity_poly.pdbx_strand_id
1 'polypeptide(L)'
;SHTEFRDKASLIQQQFGEPGYRLVNLSVDTGHYFPQPAMERGMLMSADMAVKSSAPVALEAGSNTVSVTVRGSIQLVSDPSQLSP
;
A
#
# COMPACT_ATOMS: atom_id res chain seq x y z
N SER A 1 -1.43 1.49 -6.66
CA SER A 1 -2.02 2.18 -5.49
C SER A 1 -3.29 2.89 -5.94
N HIS A 2 -4.18 3.33 -5.03
CA HIS A 2 -5.54 3.87 -5.28
C HIS A 2 -5.72 4.68 -6.59
N THR A 3 -4.77 5.53 -6.95
CA THR A 3 -4.74 6.32 -8.19
C THR A 3 -4.98 5.45 -9.43
N GLU A 4 -4.27 4.33 -9.55
CA GLU A 4 -4.39 3.35 -10.64
C GLU A 4 -5.82 2.81 -10.81
N PHE A 5 -6.56 2.66 -9.70
CA PHE A 5 -7.94 2.19 -9.76
C PHE A 5 -8.87 3.27 -10.33
N ARG A 6 -8.70 4.52 -9.88
CA ARG A 6 -9.49 5.65 -10.38
C ARG A 6 -9.21 5.93 -11.86
N ASP A 7 -7.95 5.85 -12.27
CA ASP A 7 -7.57 6.06 -13.68
C ASP A 7 -8.20 5.01 -14.59
N LYS A 8 -8.17 3.73 -14.17
CA LYS A 8 -8.84 2.64 -14.89
C LYS A 8 -10.36 2.81 -14.91
N ALA A 9 -10.97 3.21 -13.80
CA ALA A 9 -12.40 3.47 -13.73
C ALA A 9 -12.84 4.60 -14.67
N SER A 10 -12.08 5.70 -14.69
CA SER A 10 -12.31 6.83 -15.60
C SER A 10 -12.14 6.42 -17.07
N LEU A 11 -11.14 5.59 -17.38
CA LEU A 11 -10.94 5.07 -18.74
C LEU A 11 -12.12 4.21 -19.20
N ILE A 12 -12.61 3.30 -18.33
CA ILE A 12 -13.79 2.47 -18.63
C ILE A 12 -15.01 3.37 -18.85
N GLN A 13 -15.25 4.34 -17.98
CA GLN A 13 -16.35 5.30 -18.13
C GLN A 13 -16.31 6.02 -19.49
N GLN A 14 -15.13 6.49 -19.91
CA GLN A 14 -14.96 7.15 -21.21
C GLN A 14 -15.21 6.22 -22.39
N GLN A 15 -14.71 4.97 -22.35
CA GLN A 15 -14.90 4.00 -23.42
C GLN A 15 -16.37 3.63 -23.66
N PHE A 16 -17.17 3.64 -22.59
CA PHE A 16 -18.60 3.35 -22.66
C PHE A 16 -19.46 4.58 -22.96
N GLY A 17 -18.87 5.79 -23.04
CA GLY A 17 -19.59 7.03 -23.34
C GLY A 17 -20.49 7.50 -22.20
N GLU A 18 -20.23 7.05 -20.98
CA GLU A 18 -21.06 7.33 -19.83
C GLU A 18 -20.65 8.67 -19.18
N PRO A 19 -21.59 9.49 -18.70
CA PRO A 19 -21.28 10.79 -18.11
C PRO A 19 -20.54 10.70 -16.76
N GLY A 20 -20.57 9.55 -16.10
CA GLY A 20 -19.81 9.33 -14.87
C GLY A 20 -19.93 7.90 -14.33
N TYR A 21 -19.37 7.69 -13.14
CA TYR A 21 -19.46 6.43 -12.42
C TYR A 21 -19.56 6.68 -10.91
N ARG A 22 -20.17 5.73 -10.19
CA ARG A 22 -20.21 5.68 -8.73
C ARG A 22 -19.38 4.50 -8.21
N LEU A 23 -18.73 4.70 -7.08
CA LEU A 23 -18.02 3.63 -6.38
C LEU A 23 -19.03 2.82 -5.55
N VAL A 24 -19.17 1.53 -5.85
CA VAL A 24 -20.12 0.66 -5.12
C VAL A 24 -19.42 0.00 -3.94
N ASN A 25 -18.20 -0.49 -4.16
CA ASN A 25 -17.39 -1.07 -3.10
C ASN A 25 -15.91 -0.78 -3.33
N LEU A 26 -15.18 -0.54 -2.24
CA LEU A 26 -13.73 -0.40 -2.25
C LEU A 26 -13.16 -1.07 -1.01
N SER A 27 -12.31 -2.07 -1.25
CA SER A 27 -11.53 -2.76 -0.24
C SER A 27 -10.04 -2.48 -0.49
N VAL A 28 -9.36 -2.00 0.55
CA VAL A 28 -7.94 -1.66 0.50
C VAL A 28 -7.21 -2.56 1.49
N ASP A 29 -6.43 -3.49 0.97
CA ASP A 29 -5.53 -4.34 1.73
C ASP A 29 -4.15 -3.69 1.76
N THR A 30 -3.87 -2.96 2.84
CA THR A 30 -2.52 -2.55 3.22
C THR A 30 -1.92 -3.71 4.00
N GLY A 31 -1.00 -4.47 3.38
CA GLY A 31 -0.29 -5.54 4.07
C GLY A 31 0.32 -5.00 5.36
N HIS A 32 -0.16 -5.47 6.51
CA HIS A 32 0.32 -5.04 7.81
C HIS A 32 1.76 -5.51 7.98
N TYR A 33 2.72 -4.65 7.66
CA TYR A 33 4.10 -4.84 8.04
C TYR A 33 4.22 -4.50 9.52
N PHE A 34 4.10 -5.51 10.38
CA PHE A 34 4.66 -5.42 11.72
C PHE A 34 6.15 -5.69 11.57
N PRO A 35 7.04 -4.69 11.69
CA PRO A 35 8.46 -4.97 11.87
C PRO A 35 8.54 -5.82 13.13
N GLN A 36 8.73 -7.13 12.98
CA GLN A 36 9.12 -7.99 14.07
C GLN A 36 10.43 -7.37 14.58
N PRO A 37 10.47 -6.84 15.82
CA PRO A 37 11.72 -6.34 16.34
C PRO A 37 12.65 -7.54 16.35
N ALA A 38 13.75 -7.48 15.59
CA ALA A 38 14.87 -8.40 15.75
C ALA A 38 15.57 -8.08 17.08
N MET A 39 14.83 -8.15 18.19
CA MET A 39 15.36 -8.00 19.52
C MET A 39 15.79 -9.38 20.00
N GLU A 40 16.97 -9.42 20.64
CA GLU A 40 17.40 -10.49 21.54
C GLU A 40 18.14 -11.71 20.95
N ARG A 41 18.86 -11.56 19.84
CA ARG A 41 20.06 -12.42 19.63
C ARG A 41 21.35 -11.62 19.52
N GLY A 42 21.28 -10.41 18.94
CA GLY A 42 22.40 -9.49 18.87
C GLY A 42 22.79 -8.92 20.24
N MET A 43 21.86 -8.50 21.09
CA MET A 43 22.18 -7.85 22.38
C MET A 43 23.01 -8.75 23.31
N LEU A 44 22.73 -10.07 23.30
CA LEU A 44 23.41 -11.07 24.12
C LEU A 44 24.86 -11.29 23.65
N MET A 45 25.09 -11.34 22.33
CA MET A 45 26.41 -11.52 21.73
C MET A 45 27.21 -10.21 21.66
N SER A 46 26.53 -9.06 21.54
CA SER A 46 27.14 -7.73 21.53
C SER A 46 27.62 -7.28 22.90
N ALA A 47 26.98 -7.71 23.99
CA ALA A 47 27.53 -7.46 25.33
C ALA A 47 28.90 -8.15 25.51
N ASP A 48 29.07 -9.36 24.95
CA ASP A 48 30.33 -10.10 24.99
C ASP A 48 31.38 -9.56 23.99
N MET A 49 30.95 -9.08 22.81
CA MET A 49 31.84 -8.60 21.73
C MET A 49 32.13 -7.08 21.72
N ALA A 50 31.31 -6.24 22.35
CA ALA A 50 31.55 -4.79 22.44
C ALA A 50 32.72 -4.44 23.36
N VAL A 51 33.16 -5.38 24.21
CA VAL A 51 34.44 -5.27 24.92
C VAL A 51 35.63 -5.49 23.98
N LYS A 52 35.45 -6.07 22.79
CA LYS A 52 36.57 -6.55 21.94
C LYS A 52 36.67 -5.99 20.51
N SER A 53 35.63 -5.43 19.89
CA SER A 53 35.74 -5.05 18.47
C SER A 53 34.87 -3.85 18.08
N SER A 54 35.45 -2.65 18.16
CA SER A 54 34.89 -1.40 17.66
C SER A 54 35.08 -1.28 16.14
N ALA A 55 34.16 -1.82 15.35
CA ALA A 55 34.07 -1.52 13.92
C ALA A 55 32.62 -1.11 13.58
N PRO A 56 32.39 0.02 12.89
CA PRO A 56 31.05 0.49 12.59
C PRO A 56 30.37 -0.46 11.59
N VAL A 57 29.30 -1.12 12.05
CA VAL A 57 28.42 -1.91 11.20
C VAL A 57 27.74 -0.97 10.21
N ALA A 58 27.93 -1.21 8.91
CA ALA A 58 27.19 -0.54 7.86
C ALA A 58 25.71 -0.92 8.02
N LEU A 59 24.92 0.03 8.53
CA LEU A 59 23.47 -0.10 8.64
C LEU A 59 22.88 0.09 7.23
N GLU A 60 22.79 -1.00 6.47
CA GLU A 60 21.98 -1.02 5.24
C GLU A 60 20.55 -0.66 5.64
N ALA A 61 20.08 0.53 5.24
CA ALA A 61 18.70 0.95 5.45
C ALA A 61 17.79 0.00 4.65
N GLY A 62 17.31 -1.06 5.31
CA GLY A 62 16.51 -2.10 4.70
C GLY A 62 15.34 -1.50 3.93
N SER A 63 15.31 -1.75 2.62
CA SER A 63 14.20 -1.35 1.76
C SER A 63 12.93 -2.06 2.21
N ASN A 64 12.01 -1.31 2.83
CA ASN A 64 10.71 -1.85 3.23
C ASN A 64 9.72 -1.71 2.08
N THR A 65 9.47 -2.79 1.35
CA THR A 65 8.53 -2.79 0.23
C THR A 65 7.10 -2.91 0.75
N VAL A 66 6.38 -1.79 0.82
CA VAL A 66 4.96 -1.78 1.20
C VAL A 66 4.10 -2.11 -0.03
N SER A 67 3.45 -3.27 -0.02
CA SER A 67 2.51 -3.68 -1.07
C SER A 67 1.08 -3.38 -0.64
N VAL A 68 0.35 -2.64 -1.48
CA VAL A 68 -1.07 -2.29 -1.25
C VAL A 68 -1.90 -2.87 -2.39
N THR A 69 -2.85 -3.74 -2.04
CA THR A 69 -3.81 -4.29 -3.01
C THR A 69 -5.13 -3.54 -2.88
N VAL A 70 -5.63 -3.01 -3.99
CA VAL A 70 -6.92 -2.31 -4.04
C VAL A 70 -7.88 -3.13 -4.89
N ARG A 71 -9.01 -3.52 -4.32
CA ARG A 71 -10.11 -4.20 -5.03
C ARG A 71 -11.35 -3.35 -4.91
N GLY A 72 -12.08 -3.15 -6.00
CA GLY A 72 -13.30 -2.37 -5.97
C GLY A 72 -14.19 -2.64 -7.16
N SER A 73 -15.44 -2.18 -7.05
CA SER A 73 -16.44 -2.23 -8.10
C SER A 73 -17.01 -0.83 -8.34
N ILE A 74 -17.21 -0.51 -9.62
CA ILE A 74 -17.85 0.73 -10.05
C ILE A 74 -19.17 0.40 -10.73
N GLN A 75 -20.12 1.31 -10.62
CA GLN A 75 -21.33 1.32 -11.42
C GLN A 75 -21.25 2.52 -12.35
N LEU A 76 -21.41 2.28 -13.65
CA LEU A 76 -21.52 3.35 -14.64
C LEU A 76 -22.88 4.04 -14.47
N VAL A 77 -22.88 5.35 -14.62
CA VAL A 77 -24.08 6.17 -14.47
C VAL A 77 -24.42 6.77 -15.82
N SER A 78 -25.51 6.32 -16.42
CA SER A 78 -25.99 6.78 -17.73
C SER A 78 -26.87 8.01 -17.64
N ASP A 79 -27.57 8.17 -16.51
CA ASP A 79 -28.40 9.33 -16.23
C ASP A 79 -27.63 10.33 -15.37
N PRO A 80 -27.26 11.52 -15.89
CA PRO A 80 -26.48 12.50 -15.14
C PRO A 80 -27.21 13.05 -13.91
N SER A 81 -28.54 12.95 -13.81
CA SER A 81 -29.27 13.30 -12.58
C SER A 81 -28.87 12.41 -11.40
N GLN A 82 -28.47 11.18 -11.71
CA GLN A 82 -27.94 10.18 -10.79
C GLN A 82 -26.44 10.39 -10.52
N LEU A 83 -25.83 11.55 -10.78
CA LEU A 83 -24.48 11.89 -10.29
C LEU A 83 -24.49 12.84 -9.08
N SER A 84 -25.68 13.26 -8.63
CA SER A 84 -25.84 14.16 -7.47
C SER A 84 -25.60 13.43 -6.13
N PRO A 85 -24.97 14.08 -5.13
CA PRO A 85 -24.67 13.50 -3.82
C PRO A 85 -25.92 13.10 -3.03
#